data_AF-A0A3D1K0B7-F1
#
_entry.id   AF-A0A3D1K0B7-F1
#
_cell.length_a   1.000
_cell.length_b   1.000
_cell.length_c   1.000
_cell.angle_alpha   90.00
_cell.angle_beta   90.00
_cell.angle_gamma   90.00
#
_symmetry.space_group_name_H-M   'P 1'
#
loop_
_entity.id
_entity.type
_entity.pdbx_description
1 polymer ?
#
loop_
_entity_poly.entity_id
_entity_poly.type
_entity_poly.pdbx_seq_one_letter_code
_entity_poly.pdbx_strand_id
1 'polypeptide(L)'
;MFLSAFYLSNLIADEKKIEGEPYLKKIVKTDEEWRRHLTPEQFAITRQKGTEAPFCGMLHDSKKPGIYYCVCCALPLFTSKQKFVSGTGWPSFFSPYNEKHVNTRIDTSHGMTRTEVLCARCDAHLGHVFSDGPRPTGLRYCINSDSLSFMQDSSLADKDTGIKEATFGAGCFWHVEAEFAKVKGVVSVSSGFMGGKTPFPTYEEVCTGQTGHAEVVHLEYDPGQVSYGQLLDVFWKIHDPTTPNRQGPDRGTQYRSVIFFHDKVQEKTALDAKEKMDKSGTFKNKIVTEIHSAGEFYRAEDYHQRYGEKHPGSCGF
;
A
#
# COMPACT_ATOMS: atom_id res chain seq x y z
N MET A 1 0.70 -14.26 -26.25
CA MET A 1 1.54 -15.47 -26.39
C MET A 1 2.55 -15.48 -25.25
N PHE A 2 2.56 -16.52 -24.42
CA PHE A 2 3.61 -16.70 -23.41
C PHE A 2 4.93 -16.93 -24.16
N LEU A 3 5.92 -16.06 -23.97
CA LEU A 3 7.30 -16.43 -24.25
C LEU A 3 7.57 -17.73 -23.48
N SER A 4 8.00 -18.78 -24.17
CA SER A 4 8.19 -20.09 -23.51
C SER A 4 9.12 -19.91 -22.31
N ALA A 5 8.77 -20.51 -21.17
CA ALA A 5 9.58 -20.46 -19.96
C ALA A 5 11.06 -20.85 -20.24
N PHE A 6 11.29 -21.67 -21.27
CA PHE A 6 12.60 -22.08 -21.76
C PHE A 6 13.47 -20.92 -22.29
N TYR A 7 12.87 -19.94 -22.98
CA TYR A 7 13.61 -18.79 -23.53
C TYR A 7 14.06 -17.83 -22.43
N LEU A 8 13.20 -17.56 -21.44
CA LEU A 8 13.60 -16.76 -20.26
C LEU A 8 14.59 -17.51 -19.37
N SER A 9 14.46 -18.83 -19.22
CA SER A 9 15.40 -19.65 -18.44
C SER A 9 16.82 -19.60 -19.01
N ASN A 10 16.95 -19.68 -20.34
CA ASN A 10 18.26 -19.61 -21.00
C ASN A 10 18.87 -18.20 -20.91
N LEU A 11 18.06 -17.14 -21.01
CA LEU A 11 18.54 -15.76 -20.82
C LEU A 11 19.04 -15.51 -19.39
N ILE A 12 18.37 -16.07 -18.37
CA ILE A 12 18.77 -15.95 -16.96
C ILE A 12 20.00 -16.80 -16.64
N ALA A 13 20.16 -17.96 -17.29
CA ALA A 13 21.30 -18.85 -17.07
C ALA A 13 22.62 -18.27 -17.59
N ASP A 14 22.59 -17.53 -18.71
CA ASP A 14 23.78 -16.86 -19.28
C ASP A 14 24.28 -15.66 -18.44
N GLU A 15 23.46 -15.12 -17.53
CA GLU A 15 23.79 -13.93 -16.74
C GLU A 15 24.73 -14.19 -15.54
N LYS A 16 24.90 -15.45 -15.10
CA LYS A 16 25.64 -15.78 -13.85
C LYS A 16 27.17 -15.76 -13.94
N LYS A 17 27.81 -15.30 -15.03
CA LYS A 17 29.24 -15.59 -15.29
C LYS A 17 30.21 -14.47 -15.68
N ILE A 18 29.88 -13.17 -15.57
CA ILE A 18 30.81 -12.11 -16.03
C ILE A 18 30.86 -10.92 -15.05
N GLU A 19 32.06 -10.55 -14.58
CA GLU A 19 32.30 -9.35 -13.73
C GLU A 19 32.03 -8.04 -14.51
N GLY A 20 31.27 -7.13 -13.88
CA GLY A 20 30.60 -5.96 -14.50
C GLY A 20 29.06 -6.05 -14.36
N GLU A 21 28.27 -5.05 -14.79
CA GLU A 21 26.81 -5.22 -15.01
C GLU A 21 26.53 -5.50 -16.51
N PRO A 22 26.96 -6.65 -17.09
CA PRO A 22 26.84 -6.96 -18.52
C PRO A 22 25.39 -7.03 -19.01
N TYR A 23 24.42 -7.19 -18.11
CA TYR A 23 22.99 -7.26 -18.42
C TYR A 23 22.38 -5.91 -18.87
N LEU A 24 23.06 -4.78 -18.61
CA LEU A 24 22.63 -3.46 -19.10
C LEU A 24 23.21 -3.09 -20.47
N LYS A 25 23.95 -4.00 -21.12
CA LYS A 25 24.47 -3.75 -22.48
C LYS A 25 23.33 -3.40 -23.43
N LYS A 26 23.46 -2.24 -24.07
CA LYS A 26 22.44 -1.70 -24.97
C LYS A 26 22.13 -2.67 -26.10
N ILE A 27 20.84 -2.92 -26.33
CA ILE A 27 20.36 -3.68 -27.47
C ILE A 27 19.90 -2.70 -28.54
N VAL A 28 20.53 -2.79 -29.70
CA VAL A 28 20.15 -2.06 -30.90
C VAL A 28 19.69 -3.08 -31.93
N LYS A 29 18.46 -2.93 -32.39
CA LYS A 29 17.83 -3.76 -33.43
C LYS A 29 16.98 -2.86 -34.32
N THR A 30 16.84 -3.26 -35.57
CA THR A 30 15.98 -2.59 -36.56
C THR A 30 14.50 -2.83 -36.25
N ASP A 31 13.63 -1.98 -36.80
CA ASP A 31 12.18 -2.15 -36.66
C ASP A 31 11.69 -3.48 -37.23
N GLU A 32 12.31 -3.97 -38.32
CA GLU A 32 11.96 -5.25 -38.91
C GLU A 32 12.30 -6.41 -37.96
N GLU A 33 13.45 -6.36 -37.30
CA GLU A 33 13.84 -7.36 -36.30
C GLU A 33 12.89 -7.34 -35.10
N TRP A 34 12.46 -6.16 -34.64
CA TRP A 34 11.47 -6.06 -33.56
C TRP A 34 10.10 -6.59 -33.95
N ARG A 35 9.62 -6.30 -35.15
CA ARG A 35 8.33 -6.83 -35.66
C ARG A 35 8.30 -8.36 -35.75
N ARG A 36 9.46 -9.02 -35.90
CA ARG A 36 9.52 -10.49 -35.87
C ARG A 36 9.36 -11.09 -34.47
N HIS A 37 9.59 -10.31 -33.42
CA HIS A 37 9.57 -10.78 -32.02
C HIS A 37 8.41 -10.23 -31.19
N LEU A 38 7.77 -9.16 -31.63
CA LEU A 38 6.69 -8.48 -30.92
C LEU A 38 5.36 -8.64 -31.67
N THR A 39 4.24 -8.66 -30.93
CA THR A 39 2.92 -8.51 -31.58
C THR A 39 2.78 -7.09 -32.16
N PRO A 40 1.83 -6.85 -33.09
CA PRO A 40 1.58 -5.52 -33.62
C PRO A 40 1.31 -4.46 -32.52
N GLU A 41 0.56 -4.82 -31.48
CA GLU A 41 0.23 -3.95 -30.35
C GLU A 41 1.46 -3.65 -29.50
N GLN A 42 2.24 -4.68 -29.16
CA GLN A 42 3.50 -4.53 -28.42
C GLN A 42 4.49 -3.66 -29.19
N PHE A 43 4.59 -3.83 -30.51
CA PHE A 43 5.44 -3.00 -31.36
C PHE A 43 4.95 -1.54 -31.40
N ALA A 44 3.64 -1.32 -31.59
CA ALA A 44 3.04 0.01 -31.60
C ALA A 44 3.30 0.76 -30.28
N ILE A 45 3.16 0.08 -29.15
CA ILE A 45 3.45 0.66 -27.83
C ILE A 45 4.95 0.89 -27.65
N THR A 46 5.75 -0.18 -27.72
CA THR A 46 7.16 -0.11 -27.29
C THR A 46 8.10 0.60 -28.27
N ARG A 47 7.76 0.66 -29.56
CA ARG A 47 8.62 1.29 -30.60
C ARG A 47 8.00 2.53 -31.21
N GLN A 48 6.67 2.60 -31.30
CA GLN A 48 5.97 3.77 -31.87
C GLN A 48 5.35 4.68 -30.80
N LYS A 49 5.63 4.43 -29.51
CA LYS A 49 5.16 5.22 -28.37
C LYS A 49 3.65 5.29 -28.24
N GLY A 50 2.96 4.23 -28.66
CA GLY A 50 1.53 4.06 -28.44
C GLY A 50 1.18 3.89 -26.96
N THR A 51 -0.09 4.03 -26.63
CA THR A 51 -0.62 3.80 -25.28
C THR A 51 -1.83 2.87 -25.39
N GLU A 52 -1.87 1.82 -24.57
CA GLU A 52 -3.00 0.90 -24.52
C GLU A 52 -4.26 1.60 -23.99
N ALA A 53 -5.44 1.13 -24.37
CA ALA A 53 -6.68 1.66 -23.82
C ALA A 53 -6.79 1.33 -22.30
N PRO A 54 -7.31 2.24 -21.48
CA PRO A 54 -7.45 2.00 -20.04
C PRO A 54 -8.35 0.81 -19.77
N PHE A 55 -8.04 0.04 -18.72
CA PHE A 55 -8.76 -1.15 -18.25
C PHE A 55 -8.76 -2.36 -19.21
N CYS A 56 -8.05 -2.28 -20.33
CA CYS A 56 -7.94 -3.39 -21.29
C CYS A 56 -6.70 -4.27 -21.08
N GLY A 57 -5.69 -3.77 -20.35
CA GLY A 57 -4.42 -4.46 -20.15
C GLY A 57 -4.51 -5.65 -19.19
N MET A 58 -3.98 -6.81 -19.61
CA MET A 58 -4.01 -8.06 -18.83
C MET A 58 -3.33 -7.99 -17.45
N LEU A 59 -2.45 -7.01 -17.24
CA LEU A 59 -1.67 -6.86 -16.01
C LEU A 59 -2.18 -5.74 -15.10
N HIS A 60 -3.22 -5.00 -15.51
CA HIS A 60 -3.79 -3.91 -14.72
C HIS A 60 -4.21 -4.37 -13.33
N ASP A 61 -4.99 -5.45 -13.22
CA ASP A 61 -5.55 -5.94 -11.95
C ASP A 61 -4.78 -7.12 -11.32
N SER A 62 -3.69 -7.57 -11.95
CA SER A 62 -2.93 -8.71 -11.42
C SER A 62 -2.32 -8.38 -10.04
N LYS A 63 -2.73 -9.13 -9.01
CA LYS A 63 -2.15 -9.11 -7.65
C LYS A 63 -1.15 -10.24 -7.41
N LYS A 64 -0.77 -10.98 -8.47
CA LYS A 64 0.12 -12.12 -8.33
C LYS A 64 1.54 -11.64 -7.95
N PRO A 65 2.22 -12.33 -7.03
CA PRO A 65 3.58 -11.97 -6.67
C PRO A 65 4.55 -12.32 -7.79
N GLY A 66 5.43 -11.40 -8.14
CA GLY A 66 6.36 -11.61 -9.25
C GLY A 66 7.08 -10.37 -9.73
N ILE A 67 7.80 -10.56 -10.83
CA ILE A 67 8.62 -9.54 -11.48
C ILE A 67 8.03 -9.23 -12.86
N TYR A 68 7.99 -7.94 -13.17
CA TYR A 68 7.59 -7.40 -14.47
C TYR A 68 8.85 -7.09 -15.26
N TYR A 69 8.99 -7.72 -16.42
CA TYR A 69 10.13 -7.58 -17.31
C TYR A 69 9.74 -6.82 -18.58
N CYS A 70 10.69 -6.11 -19.18
CA CYS A 70 10.51 -5.52 -20.50
C CYS A 70 10.18 -6.61 -21.52
N VAL A 71 9.06 -6.48 -22.24
CA VAL A 71 8.66 -7.45 -23.25
C VAL A 71 9.69 -7.60 -24.39
N CYS A 72 10.46 -6.54 -24.68
CA CYS A 72 11.44 -6.53 -25.76
C CYS A 72 12.76 -7.23 -25.40
N CYS A 73 13.26 -7.05 -24.19
CA CYS A 73 14.63 -7.47 -23.82
C CYS A 73 14.73 -8.29 -22.55
N ALA A 74 13.60 -8.58 -21.89
CA ALA A 74 13.53 -9.30 -20.63
C ALA A 74 14.36 -8.66 -19.49
N LEU A 75 14.64 -7.35 -19.55
CA LEU A 75 15.21 -6.63 -18.40
C LEU A 75 14.15 -6.51 -17.30
N PRO A 76 14.43 -6.84 -16.02
CA PRO A 76 13.48 -6.65 -14.94
C PRO A 76 13.23 -5.15 -14.71
N LEU A 77 11.96 -4.72 -14.75
CA LEU A 77 11.58 -3.31 -14.68
C LEU A 77 10.88 -2.95 -13.37
N PHE A 78 9.98 -3.80 -12.88
CA PHE A 78 9.18 -3.56 -11.66
C PHE A 78 8.92 -4.87 -10.91
N THR A 79 8.52 -4.77 -9.65
CA THR A 79 8.06 -5.91 -8.83
C THR A 79 6.61 -5.74 -8.41
N SER A 80 5.94 -6.84 -8.08
CA SER A 80 4.60 -6.82 -7.47
C SER A 80 4.53 -6.00 -6.18
N LYS A 81 5.63 -5.95 -5.39
CA LYS A 81 5.72 -5.17 -4.15
C LYS A 81 5.65 -3.66 -4.38
N GLN A 82 6.03 -3.22 -5.58
CA GLN A 82 6.03 -1.80 -5.96
C GLN A 82 4.70 -1.39 -6.59
N LYS A 83 3.82 -2.35 -6.88
CA LYS A 83 2.57 -2.13 -7.59
C LYS A 83 1.50 -1.62 -6.63
N PHE A 84 0.70 -0.65 -7.07
CA PHE A 84 -0.45 -0.16 -6.32
C PHE A 84 -1.64 0.16 -7.24
N VAL A 85 -2.83 0.30 -6.65
CA VAL A 85 -4.06 0.64 -7.39
C VAL A 85 -4.15 2.16 -7.51
N SER A 86 -4.02 2.68 -8.73
CA SER A 86 -4.12 4.12 -9.00
C SER A 86 -5.50 4.55 -9.52
N GLY A 87 -6.37 3.61 -9.90
CA GLY A 87 -7.66 3.90 -10.54
C GLY A 87 -7.57 4.35 -12.00
N THR A 88 -6.37 4.40 -12.60
CA THR A 88 -6.17 4.95 -13.96
C THR A 88 -6.51 4.00 -15.10
N GLY A 89 -6.60 2.69 -14.84
CA GLY A 89 -6.78 1.67 -15.88
C GLY A 89 -5.48 1.06 -16.43
N TRP A 90 -4.31 1.48 -15.93
CA TRP A 90 -3.00 0.91 -16.26
C TRP A 90 -2.28 0.39 -15.01
N PRO A 91 -1.40 -0.63 -15.12
CA PRO A 91 -0.56 -1.04 -14.00
C PRO A 91 0.32 0.13 -13.53
N SER A 92 0.24 0.40 -12.23
CA SER A 92 0.94 1.53 -11.60
C SER A 92 1.91 1.06 -10.55
N PHE A 93 3.11 1.63 -10.54
CA PHE A 93 4.18 1.31 -9.61
C PHE A 93 4.73 2.58 -8.96
N PHE A 94 5.19 2.50 -7.71
CA PHE A 94 5.77 3.67 -7.03
C PHE A 94 7.30 3.77 -7.14
N SER A 95 7.97 2.70 -7.58
CA SER A 95 9.41 2.67 -7.84
C SER A 95 9.78 1.56 -8.83
N PRO A 96 10.89 1.71 -9.60
CA PRO A 96 11.40 0.66 -10.48
C PRO A 96 12.13 -0.44 -9.69
N TYR A 97 12.32 -1.61 -10.30
CA TYR A 97 13.11 -2.72 -9.74
C TYR A 97 14.52 -2.25 -9.36
N ASN A 98 15.13 -1.44 -10.21
CA ASN A 98 16.38 -0.73 -9.99
C ASN A 98 16.34 0.56 -10.82
N GLU A 99 16.79 1.68 -10.25
CA GLU A 99 16.81 2.99 -10.92
C GLU A 99 17.58 2.95 -12.25
N LYS A 100 18.64 2.13 -12.35
CA LYS A 100 19.42 1.98 -13.58
C LYS A 100 18.69 1.25 -14.71
N HIS A 101 17.56 0.59 -14.44
CA HIS A 101 16.84 -0.20 -15.44
C HIS A 101 15.86 0.65 -16.26
N VAL A 102 15.62 1.88 -15.82
CA VAL A 102 14.65 2.79 -16.40
C VAL A 102 15.32 4.14 -16.68
N ASN A 103 15.13 4.64 -17.90
CA ASN A 103 15.49 6.00 -18.27
C ASN A 103 14.24 6.86 -18.35
N THR A 104 14.38 8.16 -18.10
CA THR A 104 13.30 9.14 -18.25
C THR A 104 13.63 10.19 -19.30
N ARG A 105 12.62 10.61 -20.08
CA ARG A 105 12.76 11.67 -21.08
C ARG A 105 11.55 12.59 -21.05
N ILE A 106 11.75 13.87 -21.31
CA ILE A 106 10.63 14.81 -21.47
C ILE A 106 9.90 14.50 -22.78
N ASP A 107 8.58 14.33 -22.69
CA ASP A 107 7.64 14.11 -23.78
C ASP A 107 6.70 15.33 -23.88
N THR A 108 6.81 16.08 -24.98
CA THR A 108 5.98 17.25 -25.27
C THR A 108 4.89 16.97 -26.32
N SER A 109 4.61 15.69 -26.61
CA SER A 109 3.59 15.29 -27.57
C SER A 109 2.16 15.59 -27.09
N HIS A 110 1.21 15.66 -28.02
CA HIS A 110 -0.21 15.90 -27.74
C HIS A 110 -0.52 17.18 -26.95
N GLY A 111 0.37 18.18 -26.99
CA GLY A 111 0.19 19.46 -26.28
C GLY A 111 0.35 19.36 -24.76
N MET A 112 0.91 18.27 -24.24
CA MET A 112 1.16 18.05 -22.82
C MET A 112 2.66 17.93 -22.56
N THR A 113 3.12 18.34 -21.38
CA THR A 113 4.49 18.04 -20.92
C THR A 113 4.43 16.90 -19.91
N ARG A 114 4.93 15.74 -20.30
CA ARG A 114 4.96 14.52 -19.48
C ARG A 114 6.38 13.97 -19.41
N THR A 115 6.65 13.10 -18.45
CA THR A 115 7.93 12.40 -18.35
C THR A 115 7.75 10.97 -18.84
N GLU A 116 8.24 10.69 -20.04
CA GLU A 116 8.26 9.36 -20.65
C GLU A 116 9.23 8.45 -19.91
N VAL A 117 8.82 7.19 -19.74
CA VAL A 117 9.58 6.11 -19.09
C VAL A 117 10.03 5.13 -20.17
N LEU A 118 11.34 4.89 -20.25
CA LEU A 118 11.99 4.06 -21.26
C LEU A 118 12.76 2.92 -20.59
N CYS A 119 12.78 1.74 -21.22
CA CYS A 119 13.69 0.68 -20.80
C CYS A 119 15.15 1.09 -21.05
N ALA A 120 15.99 1.06 -20.02
CA ALA A 120 17.39 1.48 -20.14
C ALA A 120 18.21 0.61 -21.12
N ARG A 121 17.83 -0.65 -21.31
CA ARG A 121 18.56 -1.60 -22.17
C ARG A 121 18.21 -1.50 -23.66
N CYS A 122 16.94 -1.32 -24.02
CA CYS A 122 16.49 -1.39 -25.43
C CYS A 122 15.72 -0.17 -25.94
N ASP A 123 15.56 0.88 -25.12
CA ASP A 123 14.76 2.09 -25.43
C ASP A 123 13.28 1.82 -25.74
N ALA A 124 12.75 0.70 -25.28
CA ALA A 124 11.32 0.44 -25.36
C ALA A 124 10.56 1.50 -24.56
N HIS A 125 9.55 2.11 -25.18
CA HIS A 125 8.55 2.93 -24.50
C HIS A 125 7.74 2.05 -23.53
N LEU A 126 7.69 2.46 -22.27
CA LEU A 126 6.99 1.75 -21.21
C LEU A 126 5.71 2.49 -20.82
N GLY A 127 5.78 3.81 -20.68
CA GLY A 127 4.66 4.67 -20.27
C GLY A 127 5.18 6.00 -19.77
N HIS A 128 4.58 6.52 -18.69
CA HIS A 128 4.91 7.83 -18.13
C HIS A 128 4.99 7.79 -16.61
N VAL A 129 5.78 8.69 -16.02
CA VAL A 129 5.90 8.88 -14.58
C VAL A 129 5.31 10.23 -14.17
N PHE A 130 4.57 10.24 -13.07
CA PHE A 130 3.88 11.38 -12.49
C PHE A 130 4.26 11.57 -11.02
N SER A 131 4.11 12.78 -10.49
CA SER A 131 4.44 13.12 -9.09
C SER A 131 3.24 13.05 -8.14
N ASP A 132 2.21 12.28 -8.50
CA ASP A 132 0.96 12.08 -7.75
C ASP A 132 0.87 10.64 -7.18
N GLY A 133 2.02 10.01 -6.95
CA GLY A 133 2.09 8.66 -6.41
C GLY A 133 2.04 8.61 -4.88
N PRO A 134 1.93 7.39 -4.31
CA PRO A 134 1.95 7.20 -2.87
C PRO A 134 3.34 7.49 -2.28
N ARG A 135 3.37 7.79 -0.98
CA ARG A 135 4.61 7.79 -0.20
C ARG A 135 5.23 6.37 -0.21
N PRO A 136 6.56 6.22 -0.12
CA PRO A 136 7.55 7.24 0.23
C PRO A 136 8.10 8.04 -0.97
N THR A 137 7.97 7.55 -2.20
CA THR A 137 8.57 8.19 -3.36
C THR A 137 7.75 9.37 -3.88
N GLY A 138 6.43 9.36 -3.68
CA GLY A 138 5.52 10.33 -4.29
C GLY A 138 5.40 10.17 -5.82
N LEU A 139 5.98 9.11 -6.38
CA LEU A 139 6.03 8.88 -7.83
C LEU A 139 5.03 7.80 -8.23
N ARG A 140 4.40 7.99 -9.38
CA ARG A 140 3.52 7.01 -10.02
C ARG A 140 4.02 6.71 -11.42
N TYR A 141 4.65 5.55 -11.58
CA TYR A 141 4.99 4.96 -12.87
C TYR A 141 3.74 4.30 -13.44
N CYS A 142 3.10 4.96 -14.40
CA CYS A 142 1.93 4.48 -15.11
C CYS A 142 2.40 3.80 -16.41
N ILE A 143 2.36 2.46 -16.43
CA ILE A 143 3.04 1.67 -17.45
C ILE A 143 2.02 0.90 -18.29
N ASN A 144 2.28 0.75 -19.59
CA ASN A 144 1.46 -0.09 -20.46
C ASN A 144 1.70 -1.57 -20.12
N SER A 145 0.63 -2.33 -19.88
CA SER A 145 0.66 -3.77 -19.66
C SER A 145 1.34 -4.50 -20.82
N ASP A 146 1.06 -4.12 -22.06
CA ASP A 146 1.64 -4.75 -23.24
C ASP A 146 3.14 -4.44 -23.44
N SER A 147 3.70 -3.47 -22.71
CA SER A 147 5.15 -3.25 -22.65
C SER A 147 5.87 -4.21 -21.67
N LEU A 148 5.10 -4.95 -20.88
CA LEU A 148 5.57 -5.81 -19.81
C LEU A 148 5.29 -7.29 -20.09
N SER A 149 6.16 -8.14 -19.56
CA SER A 149 5.93 -9.57 -19.38
C SER A 149 6.05 -9.89 -17.90
N PHE A 150 5.18 -10.76 -17.38
CA PHE A 150 5.14 -11.08 -15.96
C PHE A 150 5.65 -12.50 -15.70
N MET A 151 6.62 -12.64 -14.79
CA MET A 151 7.01 -13.92 -14.24
C MET A 151 6.60 -13.98 -12.78
N GLN A 152 5.84 -15.01 -12.42
CA GLN A 152 5.49 -15.26 -11.04
C GLN A 152 6.74 -15.64 -10.25
N ASP A 153 6.94 -14.98 -9.11
CA ASP A 153 8.01 -15.26 -8.17
C ASP A 153 7.40 -15.29 -6.77
N SER A 154 7.22 -16.48 -6.22
CA SER A 154 6.63 -16.67 -4.91
C SER A 154 7.50 -16.13 -3.78
N SER A 155 8.80 -15.86 -4.00
CA SER A 155 9.64 -15.18 -3.01
C SER A 155 9.27 -13.70 -2.83
N LEU A 156 8.58 -13.13 -3.82
CA LEU A 156 8.00 -11.79 -3.79
C LEU A 156 6.55 -11.77 -3.33
N ALA A 157 5.99 -12.93 -2.96
CA ALA A 157 4.79 -12.95 -2.14
C ALA A 157 5.10 -12.22 -0.84
N ASP A 158 4.14 -11.45 -0.34
CA ASP A 158 4.18 -11.10 1.06
C ASP A 158 4.31 -12.42 1.81
N LYS A 159 5.42 -12.59 2.53
CA LYS A 159 5.52 -13.72 3.44
C LYS A 159 4.30 -13.60 4.33
N ASP A 160 3.49 -14.64 4.42
CA ASP A 160 2.56 -14.76 5.52
C ASP A 160 3.44 -14.81 6.78
N THR A 161 3.68 -13.63 7.35
CA THR A 161 4.54 -13.45 8.52
C THR A 161 3.83 -14.00 9.76
N GLY A 162 2.59 -14.49 9.62
CA GLY A 162 1.68 -14.79 10.71
C GLY A 162 1.17 -13.54 11.41
N ILE A 163 1.65 -12.35 11.02
CA ILE A 163 1.26 -11.07 11.60
C ILE A 163 -0.17 -10.75 11.18
N LYS A 164 -0.95 -10.29 12.14
CA LYS A 164 -2.35 -9.92 11.96
C LYS A 164 -2.56 -8.43 12.21
N GLU A 165 -3.65 -7.92 11.69
CA GLU A 165 -4.02 -6.52 11.81
C GLU A 165 -5.11 -6.31 12.88
N ALA A 166 -5.09 -5.18 13.56
CA ALA A 166 -6.17 -4.72 14.44
C ALA A 166 -6.29 -3.20 14.36
N THR A 167 -7.51 -2.66 14.37
CA THR A 167 -7.73 -1.21 14.29
C THR A 167 -8.70 -0.74 15.36
N PHE A 168 -8.28 0.26 16.15
CA PHE A 168 -9.03 0.80 17.29
C PHE A 168 -9.06 2.33 17.28
N GLY A 169 -10.22 2.93 17.56
CA GLY A 169 -10.37 4.35 17.86
C GLY A 169 -10.82 4.53 19.31
N ALA A 170 -10.10 5.33 20.08
CA ALA A 170 -10.30 5.44 21.52
C ALA A 170 -10.18 6.88 22.05
N GLY A 171 -10.33 7.88 21.17
CA GLY A 171 -10.05 9.30 21.45
C GLY A 171 -8.87 9.79 20.62
N CYS A 172 -8.12 10.77 21.14
CA CYS A 172 -6.89 11.24 20.49
C CYS A 172 -5.91 10.08 20.26
N PHE A 173 -5.58 9.82 18.99
CA PHE A 173 -4.76 8.66 18.61
C PHE A 173 -3.33 8.67 19.18
N TRP A 174 -2.81 9.80 19.68
CA TRP A 174 -1.44 9.91 20.19
C TRP A 174 -1.24 9.11 21.47
N HIS A 175 -2.20 9.22 22.39
CA HIS A 175 -2.18 8.42 23.61
C HIS A 175 -2.38 6.93 23.29
N VAL A 176 -3.34 6.65 22.41
CA VAL A 176 -3.66 5.28 22.00
C VAL A 176 -2.46 4.60 21.34
N GLU A 177 -1.75 5.30 20.44
CA GLU A 177 -0.54 4.81 19.79
C GLU A 177 0.54 4.49 20.82
N ALA A 178 0.77 5.41 21.75
CA ALA A 178 1.77 5.24 22.80
C ALA A 178 1.49 4.04 23.72
N GLU A 179 0.23 3.76 24.04
CA GLU A 179 -0.12 2.60 24.87
C GLU A 179 0.03 1.28 24.11
N PHE A 180 -0.42 1.20 22.86
CA PHE A 180 -0.27 -0.02 22.07
C PHE A 180 1.19 -0.31 21.68
N ALA A 181 2.01 0.72 21.47
CA ALA A 181 3.44 0.56 21.18
C ALA A 181 4.22 -0.13 22.31
N LYS A 182 3.71 -0.08 23.55
CA LYS A 182 4.32 -0.75 24.72
C LYS A 182 3.97 -2.24 24.80
N VAL A 183 2.99 -2.73 24.03
CA VAL A 183 2.48 -4.10 24.14
C VAL A 183 3.45 -5.07 23.47
N LYS A 184 4.02 -5.99 24.25
CA LYS A 184 4.85 -7.07 23.71
C LYS A 184 4.05 -7.90 22.71
N GLY A 185 4.59 -8.07 21.50
CA GLY A 185 3.93 -8.78 20.40
C GLY A 185 3.26 -7.85 19.39
N VAL A 186 3.08 -6.56 19.71
CA VAL A 186 2.76 -5.55 18.69
C VAL A 186 4.04 -5.24 17.92
N VAL A 187 3.97 -5.38 16.60
CA VAL A 187 5.10 -5.20 15.66
C VAL A 187 5.15 -3.76 15.17
N SER A 188 4.00 -3.18 14.84
CA SER A 188 3.90 -1.79 14.41
C SER A 188 2.58 -1.17 14.84
N VAL A 189 2.61 0.14 15.06
CA VAL A 189 1.45 0.98 15.37
C VAL A 189 1.51 2.21 14.47
N SER A 190 0.37 2.57 13.88
CA SER A 190 0.25 3.70 12.98
C SER A 190 -1.00 4.51 13.30
N SER A 191 -0.82 5.80 13.55
CA SER A 191 -1.92 6.75 13.74
C SER A 191 -2.57 7.09 12.38
N GLY A 192 -3.89 7.18 12.32
CA GLY A 192 -4.60 7.49 11.09
C GLY A 192 -6.11 7.62 11.23
N PHE A 193 -6.80 7.50 10.10
CA PHE A 193 -8.21 7.80 9.96
C PHE A 193 -8.95 6.64 9.28
N MET A 194 -10.11 6.24 9.81
CA MET A 194 -10.94 5.17 9.24
C MET A 194 -12.45 5.40 9.50
N GLY A 195 -13.30 4.84 8.64
CA GLY A 195 -14.76 4.79 8.83
C GLY A 195 -15.54 6.01 8.32
N GLY A 196 -14.87 6.97 7.67
CA GLY A 196 -15.51 8.09 6.99
C GLY A 196 -15.68 7.87 5.48
N LYS A 197 -15.98 8.96 4.77
CA LYS A 197 -16.29 8.95 3.33
C LYS A 197 -15.27 9.71 2.48
N THR A 198 -14.43 10.54 3.09
CA THR A 198 -13.47 11.38 2.37
C THR A 198 -12.21 10.57 2.11
N PRO A 199 -11.82 10.32 0.85
CA PRO A 199 -10.58 9.63 0.54
C PRO A 199 -9.37 10.55 0.83
N PHE A 200 -8.28 9.97 1.34
CA PHE A 200 -7.03 10.67 1.67
C PHE A 200 -7.22 11.94 2.54
N PRO A 201 -7.98 11.87 3.65
CA PRO A 201 -8.26 13.04 4.46
C PRO A 201 -7.01 13.52 5.20
N THR A 202 -6.86 14.84 5.31
CA THR A 202 -5.87 15.49 6.19
C THR A 202 -6.38 15.57 7.63
N TYR A 203 -5.47 15.73 8.60
CA TYR A 203 -5.86 15.94 9.99
C TYR A 203 -6.81 17.14 10.16
N GLU A 204 -6.52 18.26 9.49
CA GLU A 204 -7.34 19.47 9.55
C GLU A 204 -8.78 19.22 9.07
N GLU A 205 -8.94 18.46 7.97
CA GLU A 205 -10.27 18.07 7.48
C GLU A 205 -11.00 17.16 8.47
N VAL A 206 -10.30 16.19 9.07
CA VAL A 206 -10.90 15.30 10.08
C VAL A 206 -11.35 16.08 11.31
N CYS A 207 -10.58 17.08 11.75
CA CYS A 207 -10.95 17.94 12.88
C CYS A 207 -12.27 18.70 12.66
N THR A 208 -12.69 18.93 11.41
CA THR A 208 -14.00 19.55 11.12
C THR A 208 -15.19 18.65 11.47
N GLY A 209 -14.95 17.34 11.61
CA GLY A 209 -15.99 16.32 11.80
C GLY A 209 -16.79 15.97 10.54
N GLN A 210 -16.58 16.65 9.41
CA GLN A 210 -17.37 16.46 8.20
C GLN A 210 -16.97 15.22 7.39
N THR A 211 -15.74 14.73 7.56
CA THR A 211 -15.22 13.57 6.81
C THR A 211 -15.86 12.25 7.26
N GLY A 212 -16.41 12.22 8.48
CA GLY A 212 -16.96 11.03 9.13
C GLY A 212 -15.91 10.04 9.68
N HIS A 213 -14.62 10.30 9.47
CA HIS A 213 -13.57 9.44 10.00
C HIS A 213 -13.49 9.50 11.52
N ALA A 214 -13.09 8.39 12.14
CA ALA A 214 -12.55 8.36 13.49
C ALA A 214 -11.02 8.49 13.40
N GLU A 215 -10.42 9.12 14.40
CA GLU A 215 -9.02 8.89 14.75
C GLU A 215 -8.87 7.46 15.25
N VAL A 216 -7.94 6.73 14.64
CA VAL A 216 -7.68 5.33 14.95
C VAL A 216 -6.19 5.07 14.98
N VAL A 217 -5.82 4.01 15.67
CA VAL A 217 -4.54 3.34 15.48
C VAL A 217 -4.76 2.06 14.69
N HIS A 218 -3.89 1.83 13.72
CA HIS A 218 -3.76 0.56 13.01
C HIS A 218 -2.54 -0.18 13.56
N LEU A 219 -2.75 -1.44 13.95
CA LEU A 219 -1.76 -2.31 14.58
C LEU A 219 -1.43 -3.47 13.66
N GLU A 220 -0.16 -3.80 13.57
CA GLU A 220 0.31 -5.12 13.15
C GLU A 220 0.82 -5.85 14.39
N TYR A 221 0.35 -7.08 14.64
CA TYR A 221 0.72 -7.85 15.81
C TYR A 221 0.98 -9.34 15.50
N ASP A 222 1.88 -9.94 16.28
CA ASP A 222 2.20 -11.36 16.24
C ASP A 222 1.23 -12.14 17.14
N PRO A 223 0.29 -12.94 16.58
CA PRO A 223 -0.66 -13.73 17.36
C PRO A 223 0.01 -14.83 18.21
N GLY A 224 1.27 -15.18 17.94
CA GLY A 224 2.06 -16.06 18.78
C GLY A 224 2.55 -15.41 20.08
N GLN A 225 2.55 -14.07 20.15
CA GLN A 225 2.98 -13.31 21.33
C GLN A 225 1.83 -12.56 22.02
N VAL A 226 0.87 -12.03 21.26
CA VAL A 226 -0.29 -11.32 21.80
C VAL A 226 -1.56 -11.70 21.03
N SER A 227 -2.60 -12.09 21.75
CA SER A 227 -3.90 -12.38 21.16
C SER A 227 -4.72 -11.10 20.95
N TYR A 228 -5.66 -11.16 20.00
CA TYR A 228 -6.62 -10.07 19.79
C TYR A 228 -7.43 -9.73 21.06
N GLY A 229 -7.76 -10.74 21.88
CA GLY A 229 -8.41 -10.53 23.18
C GLY A 229 -7.57 -9.71 24.16
N GLN A 230 -6.25 -9.93 24.20
CA GLN A 230 -5.34 -9.12 25.01
C GLN A 230 -5.23 -7.69 24.49
N LEU A 231 -5.28 -7.47 23.17
CA LEU A 231 -5.34 -6.13 22.59
C LEU A 231 -6.65 -5.42 22.98
N LEU A 232 -7.78 -6.14 23.00
CA LEU A 232 -9.05 -5.60 23.50
C LEU A 232 -8.96 -5.25 24.99
N ASP A 233 -8.30 -6.07 25.82
CA ASP A 233 -8.10 -5.75 27.24
C ASP A 233 -7.30 -4.45 27.43
N VAL A 234 -6.32 -4.17 26.55
CA VAL A 234 -5.61 -2.88 26.53
C VAL A 234 -6.57 -1.78 26.10
N PHE A 235 -7.28 -1.96 24.97
CA PHE A 235 -8.26 -1.00 24.47
C PHE A 235 -9.26 -0.54 25.54
N TRP A 236 -9.85 -1.47 26.29
CA TRP A 236 -10.81 -1.12 27.35
C TRP A 236 -10.20 -0.40 28.55
N LYS A 237 -8.89 -0.50 28.78
CA LYS A 237 -8.20 0.12 29.93
C LYS A 237 -7.74 1.55 29.66
N ILE A 238 -7.50 1.90 28.41
CA ILE A 238 -6.81 3.16 28.04
C ILE A 238 -7.76 4.32 27.73
N HIS A 239 -9.08 4.13 27.84
CA HIS A 239 -10.06 5.16 27.50
C HIS A 239 -11.41 4.95 28.22
N ASP A 240 -12.26 5.98 28.27
CA ASP A 240 -13.66 5.85 28.68
C ASP A 240 -14.53 5.47 27.45
N PRO A 241 -15.06 4.23 27.36
CA PRO A 241 -15.86 3.76 26.23
C PRO A 241 -17.35 4.12 26.37
N THR A 242 -17.73 4.96 27.34
CA THR A 242 -19.13 5.30 27.63
C THR A 242 -19.51 6.72 27.19
N THR A 243 -18.55 7.49 26.69
CA THR A 243 -18.75 8.87 26.23
C THR A 243 -18.94 8.93 24.71
N PRO A 244 -20.15 9.18 24.21
CA PRO A 244 -20.38 9.24 22.77
C PRO A 244 -19.69 10.47 22.16
N ASN A 245 -18.94 10.25 21.07
CA ASN A 245 -18.25 11.30 20.29
C ASN A 245 -17.38 12.24 21.16
N ARG A 246 -16.73 11.68 22.18
CA ARG A 246 -15.87 12.41 23.10
C ARG A 246 -14.91 11.46 23.80
N GLN A 247 -13.69 11.90 24.03
CA GLN A 247 -12.78 11.31 25.01
C GLN A 247 -12.15 12.42 25.86
N GLY A 248 -12.34 12.37 27.19
CA GLY A 248 -11.89 13.45 28.08
C GLY A 248 -12.32 14.86 27.59
N PRO A 249 -11.39 15.80 27.37
CA PRO A 249 -11.67 17.13 26.85
C PRO A 249 -11.95 17.15 25.34
N ASP A 250 -11.54 16.12 24.59
CA ASP A 250 -11.60 16.07 23.14
C ASP A 250 -13.02 15.71 22.69
N ARG A 251 -13.69 16.65 22.02
CA ARG A 251 -15.10 16.55 21.60
C ARG A 251 -15.20 16.53 20.09
N GLY A 252 -15.90 15.54 19.56
CA GLY A 252 -16.08 15.37 18.12
C GLY A 252 -16.28 13.91 17.75
N THR A 253 -16.97 13.68 16.63
CA THR A 253 -17.21 12.32 16.10
C THR A 253 -15.90 11.60 15.78
N GLN A 254 -14.84 12.34 15.47
CA GLN A 254 -13.51 11.80 15.25
C GLN A 254 -12.91 11.13 16.48
N TYR A 255 -13.31 11.51 17.70
CA TYR A 255 -12.80 10.96 18.95
C TYR A 255 -13.67 9.84 19.53
N ARG A 256 -14.62 9.31 18.74
CA ARG A 256 -15.53 8.25 19.20
C ARG A 256 -14.78 6.95 19.47
N SER A 257 -15.27 6.21 20.46
CA SER A 257 -14.82 4.83 20.71
C SER A 257 -15.33 3.90 19.60
N VAL A 258 -14.43 3.23 18.89
CA VAL A 258 -14.76 2.33 17.77
C VAL A 258 -13.74 1.21 17.61
N ILE A 259 -14.21 0.02 17.25
CA ILE A 259 -13.41 -1.14 16.87
C ILE A 259 -13.70 -1.46 15.40
N PHE A 260 -12.67 -1.52 14.58
CA PHE A 260 -12.77 -1.93 13.18
C PHE A 260 -12.20 -3.34 13.01
N PHE A 261 -13.07 -4.33 12.83
CA PHE A 261 -12.66 -5.74 12.73
C PHE A 261 -12.19 -6.10 11.32
N HIS A 262 -11.13 -6.89 11.23
CA HIS A 262 -10.54 -7.33 9.96
C HIS A 262 -11.01 -8.71 9.50
N ASP A 263 -11.60 -9.49 10.42
CA ASP A 263 -12.17 -10.80 10.12
C ASP A 263 -13.35 -11.15 11.05
N LYS A 264 -14.05 -12.24 10.74
CA LYS A 264 -15.21 -12.72 11.52
C LYS A 264 -14.86 -13.18 12.93
N VAL A 265 -13.61 -13.60 13.17
CA VAL A 265 -13.16 -13.99 14.51
C VAL A 265 -12.99 -12.74 15.36
N GLN A 266 -12.42 -11.67 14.83
CA GLN A 266 -12.31 -10.37 15.48
C GLN A 266 -13.69 -9.75 15.76
N GLU A 267 -14.61 -9.80 14.79
CA GLU A 267 -15.99 -9.32 14.99
C GLU A 267 -16.63 -9.99 16.21
N LYS A 268 -16.63 -11.33 16.23
CA LYS A 268 -17.20 -12.10 17.34
C LYS A 268 -16.48 -11.79 18.66
N THR A 269 -15.15 -11.79 18.65
CA THR A 269 -14.35 -11.55 19.87
C THR A 269 -14.59 -10.14 20.43
N ALA A 270 -14.72 -9.13 19.58
CA ALA A 270 -15.01 -7.76 19.99
C ALA A 270 -16.42 -7.61 20.56
N LEU A 271 -17.42 -8.26 19.93
CA LEU A 271 -18.80 -8.29 20.44
C LEU A 271 -18.88 -8.97 21.82
N ASP A 272 -18.28 -10.16 21.95
CA ASP A 272 -18.23 -10.92 23.21
C ASP A 272 -17.49 -10.12 24.31
N ALA A 273 -16.38 -9.45 23.96
CA ALA A 273 -15.62 -8.62 24.89
C ALA A 273 -16.41 -7.38 25.34
N LYS A 274 -17.12 -6.72 24.42
CA LYS A 274 -17.98 -5.57 24.74
C LYS A 274 -19.10 -5.99 25.70
N GLU A 275 -19.80 -7.10 25.41
CA GLU A 275 -20.87 -7.62 26.28
C GLU A 275 -20.33 -8.00 27.67
N LYS A 276 -19.19 -8.68 27.72
CA LYS A 276 -18.53 -9.02 28.98
C LYS A 276 -18.16 -7.77 29.78
N MET A 277 -17.63 -6.74 29.12
CA MET A 277 -17.21 -5.51 29.78
C MET A 277 -18.41 -4.71 30.31
N ASP A 278 -19.49 -4.61 29.53
CA ASP A 278 -20.74 -3.94 29.94
C ASP A 278 -21.36 -4.63 31.18
N LYS A 279 -21.30 -5.97 31.25
CA LYS A 279 -21.78 -6.76 32.40
C LYS A 279 -20.83 -6.77 33.61
N SER A 280 -19.56 -6.39 33.42
CA SER A 280 -18.55 -6.47 34.48
C SER A 280 -18.75 -5.46 35.62
N GLY A 281 -19.51 -4.39 35.37
CA GLY A 281 -19.67 -3.27 36.30
C GLY A 281 -18.45 -2.35 36.39
N THR A 282 -17.43 -2.55 35.53
CA THR A 282 -16.23 -1.68 35.46
C THR A 282 -16.60 -0.24 35.14
N PHE A 283 -17.56 -0.04 34.23
CA PHE A 283 -18.06 1.28 33.84
C PHE A 283 -19.45 1.52 34.43
N LYS A 284 -19.68 2.74 34.94
CA LYS A 284 -20.99 3.13 35.50
C LYS A 284 -22.07 3.28 34.44
N ASN A 285 -21.67 3.71 33.25
CA ASN A 285 -22.55 3.96 32.12
C ASN A 285 -22.42 2.84 31.10
N LYS A 286 -23.44 2.69 30.26
CA LYS A 286 -23.45 1.72 29.17
C LYS A 286 -22.34 2.03 28.16
N ILE A 287 -21.65 0.99 27.68
CA ILE A 287 -20.62 1.11 26.65
C ILE A 287 -21.24 1.52 25.31
N VAL A 288 -20.73 2.61 24.72
CA VAL A 288 -21.17 3.16 23.43
C VAL A 288 -20.25 2.81 22.26
N THR A 289 -19.15 2.10 22.50
CA THR A 289 -18.18 1.68 21.47
C THR A 289 -18.85 1.07 20.25
N GLU A 290 -18.57 1.63 19.09
CA GLU A 290 -19.02 1.11 17.80
C GLU A 290 -18.16 -0.08 17.37
N ILE A 291 -18.75 -1.05 16.66
CA ILE A 291 -18.03 -2.21 16.11
C ILE A 291 -18.45 -2.36 14.65
N HIS A 292 -17.53 -2.10 13.73
CA HIS A 292 -17.76 -2.12 12.28
C HIS A 292 -16.69 -2.92 11.55
N SER A 293 -16.95 -3.36 10.33
CA SER A 293 -15.91 -3.94 9.48
C SER A 293 -14.86 -2.90 9.14
N ALA A 294 -13.59 -3.28 9.16
CA ALA A 294 -12.51 -2.41 8.72
C ALA A 294 -12.71 -2.00 7.24
N GLY A 295 -12.60 -0.70 7.00
CA GLY A 295 -12.55 -0.12 5.66
C GLY A 295 -11.12 0.24 5.28
N GLU A 296 -10.98 1.21 4.37
CA GLU A 296 -9.68 1.75 4.01
C GLU A 296 -9.07 2.55 5.19
N PHE A 297 -7.81 2.27 5.50
CA PHE A 297 -7.03 3.01 6.50
C PHE A 297 -6.24 4.12 5.80
N TYR A 298 -6.44 5.37 6.23
CA TYR A 298 -5.65 6.50 5.77
C TYR A 298 -4.67 6.90 6.86
N ARG A 299 -3.37 6.65 6.63
CA ARG A 299 -2.31 7.02 7.56
C ARG A 299 -2.25 8.54 7.74
N ALA A 300 -2.23 9.00 8.99
CA ALA A 300 -2.05 10.42 9.31
C ALA A 300 -0.62 10.91 8.99
N GLU A 301 -0.45 12.21 8.90
CA GLU A 301 0.81 12.88 8.60
C GLU A 301 1.95 12.44 9.54
N ASP A 302 3.19 12.44 9.06
CA ASP A 302 4.34 11.88 9.80
C ASP A 302 4.60 12.54 11.16
N TYR A 303 4.16 13.78 11.35
CA TYR A 303 4.30 14.47 12.64
C TYR A 303 3.36 13.90 13.71
N HIS A 304 2.23 13.27 13.34
CA HIS A 304 1.34 12.59 14.27
C HIS A 304 1.86 11.21 14.70
N GLN A 305 2.76 10.61 13.91
CA GLN A 305 3.28 9.27 14.16
C GLN A 305 4.29 9.30 15.31
N ARG A 306 4.17 8.37 16.26
CA ARG A 306 5.01 8.27 17.46
C ARG A 306 5.10 9.60 18.22
N TYR A 307 3.99 10.34 18.26
CA TYR A 307 3.98 11.68 18.84
C TYR A 307 4.40 11.66 20.32
N GLY A 308 3.92 10.69 21.11
CA GLY A 308 4.28 10.53 22.52
C GLY A 308 5.76 10.20 22.76
N GLU A 309 6.42 9.51 21.82
CA GLU A 309 7.87 9.28 21.89
C GLU A 309 8.66 10.55 21.56
N LYS A 310 8.19 11.33 20.59
CA LYS A 310 8.82 12.59 20.15
C LYS A 310 8.66 13.71 21.18
N HIS A 311 7.58 13.69 21.96
CA HIS A 311 7.24 14.71 22.95
C HIS A 311 7.01 14.08 24.35
N PRO A 312 8.08 13.57 25.00
CA PRO A 312 7.97 13.01 26.34
C PRO A 312 7.51 14.09 27.32
N GLY A 313 6.28 13.98 27.82
CA GLY A 313 5.68 14.92 28.78
C GLY A 313 4.50 15.76 28.27
N SER A 314 4.10 15.63 27.00
CA SER A 314 2.84 16.22 26.54
C SER A 314 1.65 15.37 27.00
N CYS A 315 0.86 15.91 27.93
CA CYS A 315 -0.43 15.43 28.48
C CYS A 315 -0.78 13.95 28.23
N GLY A 316 -0.41 13.09 29.18
CA GLY A 316 -1.21 11.91 29.52
C GLY A 316 -2.33 12.35 30.46
N PHE A 317 -3.55 11.88 30.19
CA PHE A 317 -4.71 12.06 31.07
C PHE A 317 -4.51 11.35 32.41
#